data_AF-A0A252DBQ5-F1
#
_entry.id   AF-A0A252DBQ5-F1
#
_cell.length_a   1.000
_cell.length_b   1.000
_cell.length_c   1.000
_cell.angle_alpha   90.00
_cell.angle_beta   90.00
_cell.angle_gamma   90.00
#
_symmetry.space_group_name_H-M   'P 1'
#
loop_
_entity.id
_entity.type
_entity.pdbx_description
1 polymer ?
#
loop_
_entity_poly.entity_id
_entity_poly.type
_entity_poly.pdbx_seq_one_letter_code
_entity_poly.pdbx_strand_id
1 'polypeptide(L)'
;MPDLYTHGYANSVSAGSEVNAQRWEFNEHCKAILEGYGHPLPRYGATEEEVLAELEAQGATLETQIAAQWRVEDTVSKLIENQENKIQSAAWSIPDDIFFRAIQDLRNWALERYDSLDYILPQQREFKIVVVRNWA
;
A
#
# COMPACT_ATOMS: atom_id res chain seq x y z
N MET A 1 25.46 -23.20 -6.64
CA MET A 1 24.01 -23.41 -6.76
C MET A 1 23.40 -22.06 -7.11
N PRO A 2 22.40 -21.95 -8.00
CA PRO A 2 21.69 -20.69 -8.14
C PRO A 2 20.73 -20.57 -6.96
N ASP A 3 20.99 -19.63 -6.05
CA ASP A 3 20.09 -19.33 -4.96
C ASP A 3 18.80 -18.71 -5.53
N LEU A 4 17.67 -19.39 -5.33
CA LEU A 4 16.37 -18.92 -5.74
C LEU A 4 15.84 -17.99 -4.65
N TYR A 5 16.08 -16.69 -4.79
CA TYR A 5 15.43 -15.68 -3.94
C TYR A 5 14.05 -15.38 -4.52
N THR A 6 13.01 -15.60 -3.73
CA THR A 6 11.62 -15.25 -4.06
C THR A 6 11.12 -14.21 -3.04
N HIS A 7 10.73 -13.04 -3.54
CA HIS A 7 9.98 -12.07 -2.76
C HIS A 7 8.59 -11.92 -3.36
N GLY A 8 7.56 -12.03 -2.51
CA GLY A 8 6.17 -11.87 -2.89
C GLY A 8 5.57 -10.66 -2.20
N TYR A 9 5.21 -9.63 -2.97
CA TYR A 9 4.44 -8.48 -2.48
C TYR A 9 3.05 -8.51 -3.09
N ALA A 10 2.04 -8.19 -2.27
CA ALA A 10 0.69 -7.91 -2.75
C ALA A 10 0.63 -6.43 -3.16
N ASN A 11 1.04 -6.13 -4.39
CA ASN A 11 0.95 -4.77 -4.91
C ASN A 11 -0.46 -4.51 -5.47
N SER A 12 -0.93 -3.27 -5.30
CA SER A 12 -1.99 -2.76 -6.17
C SER A 12 -1.41 -2.60 -7.57
N VAL A 13 -2.14 -3.01 -8.60
CA VAL A 13 -1.82 -2.64 -9.98
C VAL A 13 -1.64 -1.11 -10.03
N SER A 14 -0.62 -0.64 -10.75
CA SER A 14 -0.26 0.77 -10.89
C SER A 14 -1.46 1.72 -10.92
N ALA A 15 -1.27 2.96 -10.46
CA ALA A 15 -2.26 4.04 -10.44
C ALA A 15 -2.96 4.36 -11.79
N GLY A 16 -2.64 3.63 -12.87
CA GLY A 16 -3.26 3.75 -14.20
C GLY A 16 -4.54 2.92 -14.42
N SER A 17 -5.00 2.12 -13.45
CA SER A 17 -6.34 1.50 -13.55
C SER A 17 -7.39 2.45 -12.95
N GLU A 18 -8.38 2.87 -13.74
CA GLU A 18 -9.54 3.67 -13.26
C GLU A 18 -10.19 3.04 -12.01
N VAL A 19 -10.16 1.71 -11.90
CA VAL A 19 -10.69 0.95 -10.76
C VAL A 19 -9.95 1.28 -9.45
N ASN A 20 -8.66 1.60 -9.52
CA ASN A 20 -7.83 1.86 -8.33
C ASN A 20 -7.81 3.34 -7.93
N ALA A 21 -8.33 4.25 -8.77
CA ALA A 21 -8.16 5.70 -8.59
C ALA A 21 -8.76 6.20 -7.28
N GLN A 22 -9.98 5.78 -6.94
CA GLN A 22 -10.64 6.22 -5.70
C GLN A 22 -9.98 5.61 -4.45
N ARG A 23 -9.48 4.37 -4.55
CA ARG A 23 -8.70 3.75 -3.46
C ARG A 23 -7.38 4.48 -3.24
N TRP A 24 -6.74 4.90 -4.32
CA TRP A 24 -5.53 5.71 -4.27
C TRP A 24 -5.81 7.06 -3.59
N GLU A 25 -6.86 7.77 -4.00
CA GLU A 25 -7.30 9.03 -3.39
C GLU A 25 -7.52 8.87 -1.87
N PHE A 26 -8.22 7.82 -1.43
CA PHE A 26 -8.41 7.53 -0.01
C PHE A 26 -7.08 7.37 0.74
N ASN A 27 -6.14 6.61 0.18
CA ASN A 27 -4.84 6.36 0.80
C ASN A 27 -3.99 7.64 0.88
N GLU A 28 -3.97 8.44 -0.18
CA GLU A 28 -3.24 9.71 -0.20
C GLU A 28 -3.82 10.71 0.77
N HIS A 29 -5.15 10.77 0.89
CA HIS A 29 -5.79 11.66 1.87
C HIS A 29 -5.49 11.23 3.31
N CYS A 30 -5.49 9.93 3.60
CA CYS A 30 -5.07 9.40 4.90
C CYS A 30 -3.63 9.83 5.25
N LYS A 31 -2.70 9.72 4.29
CA LYS A 31 -1.32 10.20 4.47
C LYS A 31 -1.28 11.70 4.74
N ALA A 32 -1.99 12.50 3.96
CA ALA A 32 -2.03 13.95 4.11
C ALA A 32 -2.59 14.39 5.47
N ILE A 33 -3.59 13.69 6.02
CA ILE A 33 -4.09 13.94 7.38
C ILE A 33 -2.97 13.69 8.40
N LEU A 34 -2.31 12.52 8.35
CA LEU A 34 -1.24 12.18 9.29
C LEU A 34 -0.06 13.17 9.21
N GLU A 35 0.28 13.61 7.99
CA GLU A 35 1.25 14.69 7.77
C GLU A 35 0.82 16.01 8.39
N GLY A 36 -0.47 16.38 8.29
CA GLY A 36 -1.04 17.56 8.95
C GLY A 36 -0.93 17.54 10.47
N TYR A 37 -0.88 16.35 11.07
CA TYR A 37 -0.61 16.15 12.50
C TYR A 37 0.89 16.15 12.85
N GLY A 38 1.78 16.36 11.89
CA GLY A 38 3.24 16.33 12.09
C GLY A 38 3.84 14.92 12.17
N HIS A 39 3.08 13.90 11.72
CA HIS A 39 3.51 12.51 11.71
C HIS A 39 3.48 11.94 10.29
N PRO A 40 4.37 12.42 9.39
CA PRO A 40 4.51 11.82 8.07
C PRO A 40 4.83 10.33 8.19
N LEU A 41 4.23 9.51 7.33
CA LEU A 41 4.54 8.08 7.33
C LEU A 41 6.02 7.88 6.93
N PRO A 42 6.82 7.21 7.79
CA PRO A 42 8.21 6.98 7.51
C PRO A 42 8.38 6.03 6.32
N ARG A 43 9.37 6.32 5.47
CA ARG A 43 9.85 5.37 4.47
C ARG A 43 10.83 4.40 5.15
N TYR A 44 10.39 3.16 5.34
CA TYR A 44 11.26 2.10 5.85
C TYR A 44 11.84 1.29 4.68
N GLY A 45 13.17 1.14 4.67
CA GLY A 45 13.88 0.31 3.68
C GLY A 45 13.93 0.89 2.27
N ALA A 46 14.39 0.06 1.33
CA ALA A 46 14.39 0.35 -0.10
C ALA A 46 13.04 -0.02 -0.73
N THR A 47 12.64 0.67 -1.79
CA THR A 47 11.46 0.23 -2.57
C THR A 47 11.78 -1.01 -3.39
N GLU A 48 10.75 -1.69 -3.88
CA GLU A 48 10.93 -2.80 -4.83
C GLU A 48 11.78 -2.36 -6.02
N GLU A 49 11.50 -1.21 -6.62
CA GLU A 49 12.25 -0.70 -7.78
C GLU A 49 13.72 -0.47 -7.46
N GLU A 50 14.04 0.05 -6.27
CA GLU A 50 15.43 0.25 -5.83
C GLU A 50 16.16 -1.08 -5.63
N VAL A 51 15.49 -2.06 -5.02
CA VAL A 51 16.06 -3.40 -4.80
C VAL A 51 16.30 -4.09 -6.14
N LEU A 52 15.32 -4.05 -7.05
CA LEU A 52 15.44 -4.69 -8.36
C LEU A 52 16.51 -4.02 -9.22
N ALA A 53 16.58 -2.68 -9.23
CA ALA A 53 17.61 -1.94 -9.96
C ALA A 53 19.02 -2.25 -9.42
N GLU A 54 19.17 -2.36 -8.10
CA GLU A 54 20.45 -2.73 -7.48
C GLU A 54 20.85 -4.18 -7.84
N LEU A 55 19.91 -5.12 -7.85
CA LEU A 55 20.17 -6.50 -8.25
C LEU A 55 20.58 -6.60 -9.74
N GLU A 56 19.93 -5.86 -10.63
CA GLU A 56 20.34 -5.78 -12.04
C GLU A 56 21.74 -5.17 -12.19
N ALA A 57 22.05 -4.12 -11.41
CA ALA A 57 23.37 -3.49 -11.41
C ALA A 57 24.48 -4.46 -10.98
N GLN A 58 24.17 -5.45 -10.14
CA GLN A 58 25.07 -6.53 -9.72
C GLN A 58 25.16 -7.68 -10.75
N GLY A 59 24.52 -7.55 -11.91
CA GLY A 59 24.53 -8.54 -12.97
C GLY A 59 23.48 -9.63 -12.84
N ALA A 60 22.53 -9.49 -11.89
CA ALA A 60 21.45 -10.44 -11.76
C ALA A 60 20.50 -10.37 -12.97
N THR A 61 19.94 -11.54 -13.32
CA THR A 61 18.85 -11.66 -14.28
C THR A 61 17.53 -11.73 -13.51
N LEU A 62 16.63 -10.80 -13.79
CA LEU A 62 15.30 -10.75 -13.16
C LEU A 62 14.23 -11.32 -14.09
N GLU A 63 13.33 -12.12 -13.52
CA GLU A 63 12.12 -12.59 -14.18
C GLU A 63 10.93 -12.30 -13.26
N THR A 64 10.02 -11.45 -13.69
CA THR A 64 8.79 -11.14 -12.94
C THR A 64 7.62 -11.96 -13.47
N GLN A 65 6.98 -12.73 -12.59
CA GLN A 65 5.75 -13.45 -12.89
C GLN A 65 4.60 -12.94 -12.02
N ILE A 66 3.46 -12.64 -12.65
CA ILE A 66 2.22 -12.37 -11.93
C ILE A 66 1.55 -13.72 -11.66
N ALA A 67 1.62 -14.17 -10.41
CA ALA A 67 1.11 -15.46 -10.01
C ALA A 67 -0.40 -15.45 -9.73
N ALA A 68 -0.97 -14.29 -9.37
CA ALA A 68 -2.41 -14.13 -9.23
C ALA A 68 -2.84 -12.66 -9.42
N GLN A 69 -4.07 -12.47 -9.88
CA GLN A 69 -4.75 -11.17 -9.92
C GLN A 69 -6.18 -11.33 -9.43
N TRP A 70 -6.67 -10.39 -8.63
CA TRP A 70 -8.03 -10.42 -8.12
C TRP A 70 -8.53 -9.00 -7.80
N ARG A 71 -9.85 -8.87 -7.74
CA ARG A 71 -10.54 -7.65 -7.33
C ARG A 71 -11.00 -7.77 -5.89
N VAL A 72 -10.80 -6.70 -5.13
CA VAL A 72 -11.33 -6.53 -3.77
C VAL A 72 -12.31 -5.38 -3.76
N GLU A 73 -13.37 -5.50 -2.97
CA GLU A 73 -14.47 -4.54 -2.88
C GLU A 73 -14.73 -4.18 -1.41
N ASP A 74 -13.75 -3.53 -0.77
CA ASP A 74 -13.93 -3.11 0.62
C ASP A 74 -14.73 -1.80 0.68
N THR A 75 -15.59 -1.70 1.68
CA THR A 75 -16.27 -0.45 2.02
C THR A 75 -15.29 0.56 2.61
N VAL A 76 -15.65 1.85 2.56
CA VAL A 76 -14.87 2.90 3.23
C VAL A 76 -14.77 2.64 4.74
N SER A 77 -15.85 2.17 5.37
CA SER A 77 -15.87 1.75 6.77
C SER A 77 -14.80 0.69 7.05
N LYS A 78 -14.69 -0.33 6.19
CA LYS A 78 -13.70 -1.39 6.34
C LYS A 78 -12.27 -0.87 6.18
N LEU A 79 -12.05 0.08 5.27
CA LEU A 79 -10.75 0.72 5.14
C LEU A 79 -10.35 1.52 6.37
N ILE A 80 -11.27 2.30 6.93
CA ILE A 80 -11.03 3.07 8.16
C ILE A 80 -10.73 2.12 9.31
N GLU A 81 -11.50 1.04 9.45
CA GLU A 81 -11.26 -0.01 10.46
C GLU A 81 -9.85 -0.62 10.31
N ASN A 82 -9.39 -0.87 9.08
CA ASN A 82 -8.04 -1.37 8.84
C ASN A 82 -6.95 -0.37 9.28
N GLN A 83 -7.18 0.93 9.09
CA GLN A 83 -6.27 1.97 9.57
C GLN A 83 -6.31 2.06 11.10
N GLU A 84 -7.50 2.09 11.70
CA GLU A 84 -7.71 2.14 13.15
C GLU A 84 -7.01 0.99 13.88
N ASN A 85 -7.04 -0.21 13.30
CA ASN A 85 -6.35 -1.39 13.82
C ASN A 85 -4.83 -1.41 13.56
N LYS A 86 -4.26 -0.33 13.00
CA LYS A 86 -2.82 -0.19 12.68
C LYS A 86 -2.27 -1.40 11.92
N ILE A 87 -3.03 -1.94 10.96
CA ILE A 87 -2.61 -3.13 10.18
C ILE A 87 -1.30 -2.85 9.41
N GLN A 88 -1.09 -1.59 8.99
CA GLN A 88 0.15 -1.17 8.35
C GLN A 88 1.18 -0.68 9.36
N SER A 89 2.37 -1.27 9.31
CA SER A 89 3.48 -0.96 10.23
C SER A 89 3.94 0.50 10.18
N ALA A 90 3.70 1.19 9.07
CA ALA A 90 4.03 2.61 8.92
C ALA A 90 3.37 3.50 10.00
N ALA A 91 2.20 3.12 10.52
CA ALA A 91 1.47 3.88 11.54
C ALA A 91 1.86 3.52 12.99
N TRP A 92 2.73 2.53 13.22
CA TRP A 92 3.02 2.03 14.57
C TRP A 92 3.76 3.02 15.45
N SER A 93 4.54 3.92 14.85
CA SER A 93 5.31 4.94 15.58
C SER A 93 4.48 6.16 15.98
N ILE A 94 3.22 6.25 15.52
CA ILE A 94 2.35 7.40 15.78
C ILE A 94 1.69 7.24 17.15
N PRO A 95 1.82 8.26 18.05
CA PRO A 95 1.16 8.25 19.36
C PRO A 95 -0.35 8.00 19.25
N ASP A 96 -0.90 7.20 20.16
CA ASP A 96 -2.30 6.74 20.07
C ASP A 96 -3.31 7.89 20.16
N ASP A 97 -3.03 8.93 20.95
CA ASP A 97 -3.88 10.10 21.08
C ASP A 97 -3.97 10.92 19.79
N ILE A 98 -2.84 11.06 19.09
CA ILE A 98 -2.77 11.71 17.78
C ILE A 98 -3.43 10.83 16.71
N PHE A 99 -3.11 9.54 16.72
CA PHE A 99 -3.64 8.60 15.75
C PHE A 99 -5.17 8.53 15.81
N PHE A 100 -5.74 8.49 17.02
CA PHE A 100 -7.19 8.50 17.20
C PHE A 100 -7.84 9.73 16.56
N ARG A 101 -7.27 10.93 16.74
CA ARG A 101 -7.80 12.17 16.14
C ARG A 101 -7.70 12.15 14.62
N ALA A 102 -6.55 11.72 14.07
CA ALA A 102 -6.36 11.58 12.63
C ALA A 102 -7.37 10.61 12.00
N ILE A 103 -7.68 9.50 12.68
CA ILE A 103 -8.71 8.55 12.21
C ILE A 103 -10.11 9.17 12.24
N GLN A 104 -10.44 10.01 13.22
CA GLN A 104 -11.72 10.73 13.22
C GLN A 104 -11.80 11.74 12.07
N ASP A 105 -10.72 12.47 11.78
CA ASP A 105 -10.68 13.40 10.66
C ASP A 105 -10.81 12.67 9.32
N LEU A 106 -10.16 11.50 9.18
CA LEU A 106 -10.29 10.64 8.00
C LEU A 106 -11.74 10.16 7.83
N ARG A 107 -12.41 9.79 8.93
CA ARG A 107 -13.82 9.37 8.91
C ARG A 107 -14.75 10.51 8.49
N ASN A 108 -14.53 11.71 9.00
CA ASN A 108 -15.33 12.89 8.66
C ASN A 108 -15.16 13.25 7.18
N TRP A 109 -13.92 13.34 6.72
CA TRP A 109 -13.62 13.58 5.30
C TRP A 109 -14.26 12.50 4.40
N ALA A 110 -14.14 11.23 4.79
CA ALA A 110 -14.71 10.12 4.04
C ALA A 110 -16.25 10.22 3.92
N LEU A 111 -16.93 10.60 4.99
CA LEU A 111 -18.38 10.83 4.98
C LEU A 111 -18.75 11.98 4.03
N GLU A 112 -18.01 13.08 4.06
CA GLU A 112 -18.22 14.21 3.15
C GLU A 112 -17.92 13.86 1.70
N ARG A 113 -16.90 13.03 1.45
CA ARG A 113 -16.41 12.72 0.11
C ARG A 113 -17.24 11.66 -0.62
N TYR A 114 -17.76 10.68 0.11
CA TYR A 114 -18.43 9.49 -0.43
C TYR A 114 -19.90 9.39 -0.04
N ASP A 115 -20.43 10.34 0.74
CA ASP A 115 -21.81 10.38 1.28
C ASP A 115 -22.21 9.20 2.18
N SER A 116 -21.41 8.13 2.23
CA SER A 116 -21.64 6.94 3.05
C SER A 116 -20.35 6.17 3.30
N LEU A 117 -20.21 5.63 4.51
CA LEU A 117 -19.11 4.72 4.84
C LEU A 117 -19.31 3.31 4.26
N ASP A 118 -20.51 2.98 3.79
CA ASP A 118 -20.80 1.73 3.09
C ASP A 118 -20.46 1.80 1.59
N TYR A 119 -20.01 2.98 1.11
CA TYR A 119 -19.53 3.13 -0.26
C TYR A 119 -18.38 2.15 -0.52
N ILE A 120 -18.43 1.46 -1.67
CA ILE A 120 -17.44 0.46 -2.05
C ILE A 120 -16.32 1.12 -2.85
N LEU A 121 -15.09 0.97 -2.38
CA LEU A 121 -13.89 1.39 -3.10
C LEU A 121 -13.21 0.16 -3.70
N PRO A 122 -13.46 -0.18 -4.98
CA PRO A 122 -12.85 -1.36 -5.57
C PRO A 122 -11.33 -1.19 -5.70
N GLN A 123 -10.62 -2.32 -5.72
CA GLN A 123 -9.19 -2.34 -5.98
C GLN A 123 -8.82 -3.62 -6.73
N GLN A 124 -8.11 -3.48 -7.84
CA GLN A 124 -7.37 -4.56 -8.48
C GLN A 124 -6.05 -4.78 -7.75
N ARG A 125 -5.86 -6.00 -7.26
CA ARG A 125 -4.63 -6.46 -6.60
C ARG A 125 -3.99 -7.56 -7.43
N GLU A 126 -2.68 -7.64 -7.31
CA GLU A 126 -1.90 -8.71 -7.89
C GLU A 126 -0.87 -9.23 -6.90
N PHE A 127 -0.52 -10.50 -7.06
CA PHE A 127 0.57 -11.13 -6.36
C PHE A 127 1.67 -11.41 -7.38
N LYS A 128 2.80 -10.74 -7.20
CA LYS A 128 3.98 -10.87 -8.07
C LYS A 128 5.04 -11.71 -7.38
N ILE A 129 5.72 -12.53 -8.16
CA ILE A 129 6.93 -13.24 -7.77
C ILE A 129 8.03 -12.73 -8.69
N VAL A 130 9.07 -12.14 -8.10
CA VAL A 130 10.30 -11.82 -8.83
C VAL A 130 11.32 -12.92 -8.55
N VAL A 131 11.77 -13.57 -9.60
CA VAL A 131 12.80 -14.60 -9.58
C VAL A 131 14.12 -13.96 -10.00
N VAL A 132 15.10 -14.03 -9.10
CA VAL A 132 16.44 -13.49 -9.33
C VAL A 132 17.39 -14.64 -9.59
N ARG A 133 18.17 -14.56 -10.67
CA ARG A 133 19.19 -15.56 -11.05
C ARG A 133 20.52 -14.86 -11.35
N ASN A 134 21.62 -15.63 -11.34
CA ASN A 134 22.96 -15.14 -11.69
C ASN A 134 23.41 -13.92 -10.87
N TRP A 135 22.96 -13.83 -9.62
CA TRP A 135 23.43 -12.80 -8.69
C TRP A 135 24.75 -13.25 -8.03
N ALA A 136 25.66 -12.31 -7.77
CA ALA A 136 27.05 -12.56 -7.34
C ALA A 136 27.28 -12.12 -5.90
#